data_AF-A0A2K3JZH3-F1
#
_entry.id   AF-A0A2K3JZH3-F1
#
_cell.length_a   1.000
_cell.length_b   1.000
_cell.length_c   1.000
_cell.angle_alpha   90.00
_cell.angle_beta   90.00
_cell.angle_gamma   90.00
#
_symmetry.space_group_name_H-M   'P 1'
#
loop_
_entity.id
_entity.type
_entity.pdbx_description
1 polymer ?
#
loop_
_entity_poly.entity_id
_entity_poly.type
_entity_poly.pdbx_seq_one_letter_code
_entity_poly.pdbx_strand_id
1 'polypeptide(L)' 'MGGGGADHGHGANGDFRYKVWSMTGGPNCRPKHWKRNTAIAMFGVFLVCIPIFKLSAKLE' A
#
# COMPACT_ATOMS: atom_id res chain seq x y z
N MET A 1 11.98 23.09 -1.53
CA MET A 1 11.89 23.27 -0.07
C MET A 1 11.38 21.94 0.50
N GLY A 2 12.04 21.16 1.33
CA GLY A 2 13.34 21.23 2.01
C GLY A 2 13.71 19.79 2.43
N GLY A 3 15.02 19.57 2.64
CA GLY A 3 15.57 18.29 3.07
C GLY A 3 15.49 18.05 4.59
N GLY A 4 15.83 16.82 4.98
CA GLY A 4 16.00 16.37 6.37
C GLY A 4 15.77 14.85 6.44
N GLY A 5 16.69 14.00 6.88
CA GLY A 5 17.98 14.23 7.50
C GLY A 5 18.88 13.01 7.30
N ALA A 6 20.18 13.26 7.38
CA ALA A 6 21.21 12.25 7.40
C ALA A 6 21.29 11.67 8.83
N ASP A 7 20.91 10.40 9.00
CA ASP A 7 21.27 9.62 10.18
C ASP A 7 22.34 8.61 9.80
N HIS A 8 23.56 8.88 10.28
CA HIS A 8 24.72 8.00 10.20
C HIS A 8 24.46 6.70 10.99
N GLY A 9 24.24 5.59 10.27
CA GLY A 9 24.20 4.24 10.83
C GLY A 9 25.09 3.30 10.01
N HIS A 10 26.16 2.82 10.62
CA HIS A 10 27.23 2.00 10.03
C HIS A 10 26.68 0.64 9.55
N GLY A 11 26.60 0.42 8.23
CA GLY A 11 26.09 -0.83 7.65
C GLY A 11 26.07 -0.85 6.12
N ALA A 12 27.26 -0.86 5.51
CA ALA A 12 27.56 -1.37 4.16
C ALA A 12 26.46 -1.28 3.07
N ASN A 13 26.54 -0.23 2.24
CA ASN A 13 26.01 -0.17 0.87
C ASN A 13 24.47 -0.29 0.75
N GLY A 14 23.78 0.85 0.70
CA GLY A 14 22.32 0.91 0.63
C GLY A 14 21.73 0.01 -0.46
N ASP A 15 21.07 -1.06 -0.05
CA ASP A 15 20.49 -2.09 -0.92
C ASP A 15 19.63 -1.42 -2.00
N PHE A 16 19.98 -1.67 -3.28
CA PHE A 16 19.25 -1.12 -4.44
C PHE A 16 17.75 -1.43 -4.39
N ARG A 17 17.34 -2.47 -3.65
CA ARG A 17 15.93 -2.79 -3.40
C ARG A 17 15.15 -1.69 -2.69
N TYR A 18 15.82 -0.79 -1.95
CA TYR A 18 15.18 0.41 -1.40
C TYR A 18 15.09 1.57 -2.40
N LYS A 19 15.88 1.53 -3.48
CA LYS A 19 15.83 2.51 -4.58
C LYS A 19 14.82 2.14 -5.67
N VAL A 20 14.46 0.86 -5.77
CA VAL A 20 13.53 0.34 -6.79
C VAL A 20 12.12 0.24 -6.20
N TRP A 21 11.17 0.92 -6.83
CA TRP A 21 9.75 0.79 -6.51
C TRP A 21 9.09 -0.23 -7.45
N SER A 22 8.29 -1.14 -6.89
CA SER A 22 7.47 -2.10 -7.64
C SER A 22 6.01 -1.95 -7.21
N MET A 23 5.08 -2.05 -8.17
CA MET A 23 3.64 -1.96 -7.92
C MET A 23 3.16 -3.02 -6.92
N THR A 24 3.70 -4.24 -6.97
CA THR A 24 3.34 -5.34 -6.06
C THR A 24 4.08 -5.30 -4.72
N GLY A 25 5.06 -4.39 -4.57
CA GLY A 25 5.97 -4.34 -3.45
C GLY A 25 7.30 -5.06 -3.70
N GLY A 26 8.28 -4.80 -2.82
CA GLY A 26 9.63 -5.39 -2.88
C GLY A 26 9.80 -6.62 -1.98
N PRO A 27 11.01 -7.22 -1.97
CA PRO A 27 11.34 -8.29 -1.04
C PRO A 27 11.12 -7.85 0.42
N ASN A 28 10.53 -8.71 1.25
CA ASN A 28 10.18 -8.43 2.65
C ASN A 28 9.30 -7.17 2.85
N CYS A 29 8.18 -7.09 2.13
CA CYS A 29 7.17 -6.03 2.32
C CYS A 29 6.61 -6.01 3.75
N ARG A 30 7.06 -5.04 4.56
CA ARG A 30 6.51 -4.77 5.90
C ARG A 30 6.28 -3.26 6.08
N PRO A 31 5.32 -2.66 5.34
CA PRO A 31 5.08 -1.23 5.45
C PRO A 31 4.54 -0.87 6.84
N LYS A 32 5.04 0.23 7.41
CA LYS A 32 4.69 0.70 8.77
C LYS A 32 3.18 0.87 8.99
N HIS A 33 2.43 1.19 7.93
CA HIS A 33 0.98 1.49 7.98
C HIS A 33 0.10 0.43 7.28
N TRP A 34 0.56 -0.81 7.16
CA TRP A 34 -0.16 -1.86 6.42
C TRP A 34 -1.65 -1.97 6.82
N LYS A 35 -1.97 -1.90 8.12
CA LYS A 35 -3.35 -2.00 8.64
C LYS A 35 -4.27 -0.91 8.08
N ARG A 36 -3.79 0.34 8.03
CA ARG A 36 -4.58 1.48 7.52
C ARG A 36 -4.81 1.36 6.02
N ASN A 37 -3.77 0.97 5.27
CA ASN A 37 -3.87 0.81 3.82
C ASN A 37 -4.81 -0.35 3.45
N THR A 38 -4.75 -1.47 4.18
CA THR A 38 -5.68 -2.58 3.99
C THR A 38 -7.11 -2.18 4.31
N ALA A 39 -7.35 -1.42 5.38
CA ALA A 39 -8.68 -0.95 5.73
C ALA A 39 -9.30 -0.07 4.61
N ILE A 40 -8.51 0.82 4.02
CA ILE A 40 -8.95 1.67 2.89
C ILE A 40 -9.27 0.82 1.66
N ALA A 41 -8.44 -0.17 1.34
CA ALA A 41 -8.68 -1.06 0.21
C ALA A 41 -9.99 -1.85 0.39
N MET A 42 -10.18 -2.46 1.56
CA MET A 42 -11.40 -3.22 1.86
C MET A 42 -12.64 -2.33 1.86
N PHE A 43 -12.53 -1.09 2.38
CA PHE A 43 -13.62 -0.12 2.32
C PHE A 43 -14.04 0.18 0.87
N GLY A 44 -13.08 0.38 -0.03
CA GLY A 44 -13.35 0.55 -1.46
C GLY A 44 -14.05 -0.67 -2.09
N VAL A 45 -13.60 -1.88 -1.75
CA VAL A 45 -14.25 -3.13 -2.21
C VAL A 45 -15.72 -3.18 -1.77
N PHE A 46 -15.99 -2.93 -0.49
CA PHE A 46 -17.37 -2.93 0.02
C PHE A 46 -18.24 -1.86 -0.64
N LEU A 47 -17.70 -0.65 -0.84
CA LEU A 47 -18.43 0.43 -1.51
C LEU A 47 -18.81 0.09 -2.95
N VAL A 48 -18.01 -0.70 -3.65
CA VAL A 48 -18.30 -1.15 -5.01
C VAL A 48 -19.23 -2.36 -5.02
N CYS A 49 -19.04 -3.31 -4.11
CA CYS A 49 -19.86 -4.54 -4.05
C CYS A 49 -21.32 -4.28 -3.67
N ILE A 50 -21.60 -3.35 -2.75
CA ILE A 50 -22.97 -3.04 -2.32
C ILE A 50 -23.88 -2.57 -3.48
N PRO A 51 -23.52 -1.54 -4.27
CA PRO A 51 -24.36 -1.09 -5.39
C PRO A 51 -24.46 -2.14 -6.50
N ILE A 52 -23.39 -2.89 -6.77
CA ILE A 52 -23.45 -4.01 -7.73
C ILE A 52 -24.48 -5.03 -7.29
N PHE A 53 -24.46 -5.45 -6.02
CA PHE A 53 -25.44 -6.38 -5.49
C PHE A 53 -26.88 -5.84 -5.61
N LYS A 54 -27.11 -4.56 -5.27
CA LYS A 54 -28.43 -3.93 -5.40
C LYS A 54 -28.90 -3.88 -6.86
N LEU A 55 -27.99 -3.64 -7.80
CA LEU A 55 -28.30 -3.65 -9.22
C LEU A 55 -28.59 -5.07 -9.73
N SER A 56 -27.77 -6.05 -9.34
CA SER A 56 -27.98 -7.47 -9.68
C SER A 56 -29.32 -8.00 -9.17
N ALA A 57 -29.66 -7.72 -7.91
CA ALA A 57 -30.94 -8.15 -7.32
C ALA A 57 -32.18 -7.47 -7.92
N LYS A 58 -32.02 -6.38 -8.67
CA LYS A 58 -33.12 -5.70 -9.37
C LYS A 58 -33.31 -6.23 -10.80
N LEU A 59 -32.31 -6.93 -11.33
CA LEU A 59 -32.30 -7.47 -12.70
C LEU A 59 -32.67 -8.96 -12.76
N GLU A 60 -32.97 -9.56 -11.60
CA GLU A 60 -33.55 -10.89 -11.42
C GLU A 60 -35.07 -10.77 -11.24
#